data_AF-A0A971MDF9-F1
#
_entry.id   AF-A0A971MDF9-F1
#
_cell.length_a   1.000
_cell.length_b   1.000
_cell.length_c   1.000
_cell.angle_alpha   90.00
_cell.angle_beta   90.00
_cell.angle_gamma   90.00
#
_symmetry.space_group_name_H-M   'P 1'
#
loop_
_entity.id
_entity.type
_entity.pdbx_description
1 polymer ?
#
loop_
_entity_poly.entity_id
_entity_poly.type
_entity_poly.pdbx_seq_one_letter_code
_entity_poly.pdbx_strand_id
1 'polypeptide(L)'
;MDRPKDHYRKKAQRILEYVNLLSSKFKAEEKTEDEKMIESLKKAHEEWKNKEVYFQSVSDPDLVDHAIYELEASKIKYIYLLKKVKERNIR
;
A
#
# COMPACT_ATOMS: atom_id res chain seq x y z
N MET A 1 -12.56 42.31 -31.98
CA MET A 1 -11.12 42.19 -31.66
C MET A 1 -10.79 40.70 -31.59
N ASP A 2 -10.53 40.08 -32.75
CA ASP A 2 -10.13 38.67 -32.81
C ASP A 2 -8.71 38.52 -32.26
N ARG A 3 -8.57 37.74 -31.18
CA ARG A 3 -7.24 37.47 -30.61
C ARG A 3 -6.46 36.59 -31.58
N PRO A 4 -5.21 36.94 -31.94
CA PRO A 4 -4.42 36.14 -32.88
C PRO A 4 -4.25 34.70 -32.42
N LYS A 5 -4.30 33.73 -33.35
CA LYS A 5 -4.13 32.28 -33.10
C LYS A 5 -2.90 31.95 -32.22
N ASP A 6 -1.87 32.78 -32.26
CA ASP A 6 -0.64 32.65 -31.46
C ASP A 6 -0.87 32.70 -29.94
N HIS A 7 -1.88 33.46 -29.48
CA HIS A 7 -2.26 33.53 -28.06
C HIS A 7 -2.73 32.17 -27.53
N TYR A 8 -3.51 31.44 -28.33
CA TYR A 8 -4.01 30.12 -27.94
C TYR A 8 -2.90 29.06 -27.97
N ARG A 9 -1.91 29.22 -28.86
CA ARG A 9 -0.73 28.35 -28.94
C ARG A 9 0.12 28.43 -27.67
N LYS A 10 0.42 29.64 -27.19
CA LYS A 10 1.20 29.84 -25.95
C LYS A 10 0.47 29.32 -24.71
N LYS A 11 -0.85 29.53 -24.65
CA LYS A 11 -1.68 29.00 -23.56
C LYS A 11 -1.71 27.47 -23.56
N ALA A 12 -1.82 26.84 -24.73
CA ALA A 12 -1.77 25.38 -24.87
C ALA A 12 -0.41 24.80 -24.46
N GLN A 13 0.71 25.43 -24.87
CA GLN A 13 2.05 25.01 -24.45
C GLN A 13 2.22 25.04 -22.93
N ARG A 14 1.73 26.10 -22.28
CA ARG A 14 1.82 26.23 -20.83
C ARG A 14 0.98 25.17 -20.11
N ILE A 15 -0.20 24.83 -20.64
CA ILE A 15 -1.01 23.74 -20.11
C ILE A 15 -0.28 22.40 -20.26
N LEU A 16 0.31 22.13 -21.43
CA LEU A 16 1.10 20.91 -21.66
C LEU A 16 2.30 20.80 -20.72
N GLU A 17 2.98 21.91 -20.46
CA GLU A 17 4.09 21.99 -19.50
C GLU A 17 3.62 21.64 -18.07
N TYR A 18 2.51 22.21 -17.62
CA TYR A 18 1.93 21.88 -16.32
C TYR A 18 1.47 20.42 -16.23
N VAL A 19 0.86 19.89 -17.28
CA VAL A 19 0.42 18.48 -17.33
C VAL A 19 1.62 17.55 -17.24
N ASN A 20 2.71 17.83 -17.95
CA ASN A 20 3.94 17.04 -17.88
C ASN A 20 4.59 17.12 -16.50
N LEU A 21 4.60 18.30 -15.87
CA LEU A 21 5.14 18.50 -14.52
C LEU A 21 4.28 17.81 -13.45
N LEU A 22 2.96 17.77 -13.63
CA LEU A 22 2.06 17.00 -12.76
C LEU A 22 2.29 15.50 -12.96
N SER A 23 2.33 15.05 -14.21
CA SER A 23 2.53 13.65 -14.57
C SER A 23 3.86 13.10 -14.06
N SER A 24 4.94 13.90 -14.06
CA SER A 24 6.23 13.49 -13.48
C SER A 24 6.21 13.43 -11.95
N LYS A 25 5.45 14.30 -11.28
CA LYS A 25 5.23 14.23 -9.83
C LYS A 25 4.36 13.05 -9.40
N PHE A 26 3.43 12.63 -10.26
CA PHE A 26 2.54 11.48 -10.05
C PHE A 26 3.02 10.20 -10.73
N LYS A 27 4.21 10.20 -11.34
CA LYS A 27 4.91 8.96 -11.69
C LYS A 27 5.26 8.29 -10.37
N ALA A 28 4.30 7.52 -9.84
CA ALA A 28 4.58 6.53 -8.84
C ALA A 28 5.66 5.64 -9.44
N GLU A 29 6.85 5.68 -8.86
CA GLU A 29 7.86 4.67 -9.16
C GLU A 29 7.18 3.33 -8.92
N GLU A 30 7.13 2.51 -9.98
CA GLU A 30 6.54 1.20 -9.87
C GLU A 30 7.37 0.44 -8.85
N LYS A 31 6.76 0.15 -7.69
CA LYS A 31 7.46 -0.52 -6.60
C LYS A 31 8.08 -1.80 -7.14
N THR A 32 9.34 -2.01 -6.79
CA THR A 32 10.01 -3.28 -7.05
C THR A 32 9.25 -4.41 -6.35
N GLU A 33 9.41 -5.64 -6.86
CA GLU A 33 8.79 -6.81 -6.23
C GLU A 33 9.23 -6.97 -4.78
N ASP A 34 10.47 -6.62 -4.45
CA ASP A 34 10.99 -6.66 -3.08
C ASP A 34 10.32 -5.62 -2.18
N GLU A 35 10.09 -4.40 -2.67
CA GLU A 35 9.34 -3.38 -1.93
C GLU A 35 7.88 -3.79 -1.69
N LYS A 36 7.21 -4.38 -2.69
CA LYS A 36 5.86 -4.93 -2.54
C LYS A 36 5.82 -6.05 -1.50
N MET A 37 6.87 -6.87 -1.45
CA MET A 37 7.00 -7.97 -0.51
C MET A 37 7.23 -7.49 0.93
N ILE A 38 8.07 -6.47 1.12
CA ILE A 38 8.26 -5.80 2.41
C ILE A 38 6.99 -5.10 2.86
N GLU A 39 6.26 -4.45 1.95
CA GLU A 39 4.96 -3.84 2.26
C GLU A 39 3.94 -4.91 2.71
N SER A 40 3.90 -6.04 2.02
CA SER A 40 3.02 -7.17 2.38
C SER A 40 3.36 -7.74 3.75
N LEU A 41 4.65 -7.85 4.08
CA LEU A 41 5.12 -8.28 5.40
C LEU A 41 4.67 -7.29 6.50
N LYS A 42 4.83 -5.99 6.26
CA LYS A 42 4.39 -4.94 7.20
C LYS A 42 2.88 -5.01 7.44
N LYS A 43 2.09 -5.13 6.38
CA LYS A 43 0.63 -5.28 6.46
C LYS A 43 0.23 -6.52 7.27
N ALA A 44 0.88 -7.66 7.05
CA ALA A 44 0.59 -8.88 7.81
C ALA A 44 0.95 -8.74 9.30
N HIS A 45 2.00 -8.00 9.63
CA HIS A 45 2.36 -7.70 11.02
C HIS A 45 1.34 -6.78 11.70
N GLU A 46 0.90 -5.73 11.01
CA GLU A 46 -0.16 -4.84 11.50
C GLU A 46 -1.48 -5.59 11.69
N GLU A 47 -1.84 -6.44 10.73
CA GLU A 47 -3.01 -7.32 10.81
C GLU A 47 -2.94 -8.23 12.04
N TRP A 48 -1.80 -8.89 12.26
CA TRP A 48 -1.61 -9.72 13.46
C TRP A 48 -1.79 -8.92 14.75
N LYS A 49 -1.17 -7.74 14.88
CA LYS A 49 -1.37 -6.87 16.05
C LYS A 49 -2.83 -6.47 16.26
N ASN A 50 -3.53 -6.16 15.16
CA ASN A 50 -4.95 -5.82 15.23
C ASN A 50 -5.79 -7.02 15.70
N LYS A 51 -5.44 -8.25 15.29
CA LYS A 51 -6.11 -9.47 15.78
C LYS A 51 -5.78 -9.79 17.24
N GLU A 52 -4.58 -9.45 17.72
CA GLU A 52 -4.25 -9.53 19.15
C GLU A 52 -5.14 -8.60 19.98
N VAL A 53 -5.29 -7.34 19.54
CA VAL A 53 -6.20 -6.38 20.19
C VAL A 53 -7.65 -6.87 20.13
N TYR A 54 -8.08 -7.37 18.97
CA TYR A 54 -9.43 -7.92 18.80
C TYR A 54 -9.69 -9.06 19.78
N PHE A 55 -8.81 -10.06 19.83
CA PHE A 55 -8.93 -11.19 20.76
C PHE A 55 -9.01 -10.73 22.23
N GLN A 56 -8.22 -9.74 22.64
CA GLN A 56 -8.29 -9.18 24.00
C GLN A 56 -9.58 -8.41 24.29
N SER A 57 -10.22 -7.86 23.25
CA SER A 57 -11.44 -7.05 23.38
C SER A 57 -12.74 -7.87 23.33
N VAL A 58 -12.69 -9.09 22.80
CA VAL A 58 -13.89 -9.94 22.65
C VAL A 58 -14.32 -10.50 24.00
N SER A 59 -15.57 -10.22 24.37
CA SER A 59 -16.22 -10.70 25.59
C SER A 59 -17.37 -11.67 25.33
N ASP A 60 -17.87 -11.72 24.09
CA ASP A 60 -18.91 -12.65 23.68
C ASP A 60 -18.32 -14.06 23.50
N PRO A 61 -18.74 -15.06 24.31
CA PRO A 61 -18.24 -16.43 24.22
C PRO A 61 -18.35 -17.03 22.82
N ASP A 62 -19.40 -16.71 22.06
CA ASP A 62 -19.63 -17.27 20.72
C ASP A 62 -18.63 -16.72 19.68
N LEU A 63 -17.95 -15.61 20.00
CA LEU A 63 -16.96 -14.98 19.14
C LEU A 63 -15.51 -15.27 19.55
N VAL A 64 -15.28 -15.85 20.74
CA VAL A 64 -13.92 -16.12 21.24
C VAL A 64 -13.19 -17.09 20.33
N ASP A 65 -13.82 -18.21 19.95
CA ASP A 65 -13.21 -19.20 19.06
C ASP A 65 -12.84 -18.58 17.71
N HIS A 66 -13.74 -17.79 17.14
CA HIS A 66 -13.48 -17.05 15.91
C HIS A 66 -12.27 -16.10 16.06
N ALA A 67 -12.19 -15.37 17.18
CA ALA A 67 -11.06 -14.48 17.46
C ALA A 67 -9.73 -15.22 17.61
N ILE A 68 -9.74 -16.42 18.20
CA ILE A 68 -8.56 -17.31 18.28
C ILE A 68 -8.10 -17.72 16.88
N TYR A 69 -9.01 -18.20 16.03
CA TYR A 69 -8.67 -18.61 14.66
C TYR A 69 -8.08 -17.47 13.84
N GLU A 70 -8.67 -16.27 13.91
CA GLU A 70 -8.19 -15.08 13.20
C GLU A 70 -6.79 -14.63 13.69
N LEU A 71 -6.55 -14.70 15.01
CA LEU A 71 -5.26 -14.41 15.60
C LEU A 71 -4.19 -15.41 15.12
N GLU A 72 -4.49 -16.71 15.15
CA GLU A 72 -3.54 -17.73 14.69
C GLU A 72 -3.26 -17.62 13.19
N ALA A 73 -4.30 -17.42 12.38
CA ALA A 73 -4.18 -17.30 10.93
C ALA A 73 -3.30 -16.10 10.53
N SER A 74 -3.53 -14.93 11.15
CA SER A 74 -2.73 -13.72 10.89
C SER A 74 -1.26 -13.89 11.31
N LYS A 75 -1.00 -14.55 12.45
CA LYS A 75 0.36 -14.88 12.89
C LYS A 75 1.07 -15.84 11.93
N ILE A 76 0.40 -16.90 11.48
CA ILE A 76 0.95 -17.85 10.50
C ILE A 76 1.30 -17.14 9.19
N LYS A 77 0.41 -16.27 8.70
CA LYS A 77 0.63 -15.44 7.50
C LYS A 77 1.87 -14.55 7.64
N TYR A 78 2.02 -13.84 8.76
CA TYR A 78 3.20 -13.02 9.02
C TYR A 78 4.49 -13.85 9.04
N ILE A 79 4.51 -14.98 9.76
CA ILE A 79 5.68 -15.85 9.85
C ILE A 79 6.06 -16.40 8.46
N TYR A 80 5.08 -16.80 7.66
CA TYR A 80 5.31 -17.25 6.29
C TYR A 80 5.97 -16.17 5.43
N LEU A 81 5.42 -14.95 5.41
CA LEU A 81 5.99 -13.85 4.64
C LEU A 81 7.39 -13.47 5.14
N LEU A 82 7.63 -13.50 6.46
CA LEU A 82 8.95 -13.23 7.05
C LEU A 82 9.98 -14.25 6.56
N LYS A 83 9.62 -15.54 6.51
CA LYS A 83 10.48 -16.59 5.95
C LYS A 83 10.80 -16.30 4.48
N LYS A 84 9.80 -15.93 3.68
CA LYS A 84 9.99 -15.61 2.26
C LYS A 84 10.90 -14.40 2.04
N VAL A 85 10.77 -13.35 2.84
CA VAL A 85 11.64 -12.17 2.77
C VAL A 85 13.10 -12.54 3.07
N LYS A 86 13.31 -13.36 4.11
CA LYS A 86 14.64 -13.87 4.49
C LYS A 86 15.25 -14.79 3.43
N GLU A 87 14.47 -15.70 2.84
CA GLU A 87 14.92 -16.59 1.76
C GLU A 87 15.45 -15.80 0.55
N ARG A 88 14.88 -14.62 0.28
CA ARG A 88 15.28 -13.74 -0.82
C ARG A 88 16.40 -12.77 -0.46
N ASN A 89 16.92 -12.80 0.77
CA ASN A 89 17.93 -11.87 1.28
C ASN A 89 17.52 -10.39 1.18
N ILE A 90 16.21 -10.10 1.21
CA ILE A 90 15.69 -8.73 1.22
C ILE A 90 15.92 -8.17 2.64
N ARG A 91 16.57 -7.01 2.75
CA ARG A 91 16.95 -6.37 4.02
C ARG A 91 16.11 -5.14 4.33
#